data_AF-A0A0B3SIS9-F1
#
_entry.id   AF-A0A0B3SIS9-F1
#
_cell.length_a   1.000
_cell.length_b   1.000
_cell.length_c   1.000
_cell.angle_alpha   90.00
_cell.angle_beta   90.00
_cell.angle_gamma   90.00
#
_symmetry.space_group_name_H-M   'P 1'
#
loop_
_entity.id
_entity.type
_entity.pdbx_description
1 polymer ?
#
loop_
_entity_poly.entity_id
_entity_poly.type
_entity_poly.pdbx_seq_one_letter_code
_entity_poly.pdbx_strand_id
1 'polypeptide(L)'
;MLASPRGLGHDWHMAVRFHHPLLCAAVIAALTGCTQFPELDARQTPGVADAPYPDLLPLDALLNGAVPRATPGEAAVVEGRVAALKARASRLQRVDIAPRGVDGRLARLRQKAAALRAE
;
A
#
# COMPACT_ATOMS: atom_id res chain seq x y z
N MET A 1 23.12 -48.89 10.35
CA MET A 1 24.31 -48.03 10.14
C MET A 1 23.83 -46.59 10.15
N LEU A 2 24.17 -45.83 11.20
CA LEU A 2 23.71 -44.47 11.44
C LEU A 2 24.45 -43.48 10.53
N ALA A 3 23.71 -42.67 9.76
CA ALA A 3 24.24 -41.46 9.15
C ALA A 3 23.89 -40.26 10.05
N SER A 4 24.91 -39.61 10.61
CA SER A 4 24.79 -38.44 11.48
C SER A 4 24.90 -37.16 10.65
N PRO A 5 24.01 -36.17 10.81
CA PRO A 5 24.22 -34.83 10.27
C PRO A 5 25.00 -33.99 11.30
N ARG A 6 26.32 -33.85 11.10
CA ARG A 6 27.12 -32.82 11.79
C ARG A 6 27.50 -31.75 10.78
N GLY A 7 26.89 -30.57 10.91
CA GLY A 7 27.29 -29.40 10.12
C GLY A 7 26.19 -28.36 9.93
N LEU A 8 25.64 -27.82 11.03
CA LEU A 8 24.60 -26.76 11.00
C LEU A 8 24.88 -25.63 12.02
N GLY A 9 26.14 -25.42 12.40
CA GLY A 9 26.49 -24.50 13.50
C GLY A 9 27.37 -23.30 13.14
N HIS A 10 28.18 -23.36 12.08
CA HIS A 10 29.19 -22.32 11.81
C HIS A 10 28.76 -21.25 10.78
N ASP A 11 27.72 -21.52 9.99
CA ASP A 11 27.33 -20.62 8.89
C ASP A 11 26.44 -19.45 9.33
N TRP A 12 25.85 -19.52 10.53
CA TRP A 12 24.97 -18.47 11.06
C TRP A 12 25.72 -17.17 11.37
N HIS A 13 26.97 -17.25 11.85
CA HIS A 13 27.74 -16.06 12.18
C HIS A 13 28.19 -15.27 10.93
N MET A 14 28.40 -15.90 9.78
CA MET A 14 28.75 -15.18 8.54
C MET A 14 27.54 -14.51 7.89
N ALA A 15 26.37 -15.18 7.89
CA ALA A 15 25.14 -14.61 7.37
C ALA A 15 24.68 -13.38 8.18
N VAL A 16 24.78 -13.43 9.51
CA VAL A 16 24.34 -12.33 10.39
C VAL A 16 25.33 -11.15 10.38
N ARG A 17 26.64 -11.40 10.24
CA ARG A 17 27.66 -10.34 10.14
C ARG A 17 27.55 -9.53 8.84
N PHE A 18 27.09 -10.13 7.75
CA PHE A 18 26.87 -9.43 6.47
C PHE A 18 25.59 -8.58 6.45
N HIS A 19 24.57 -8.92 7.26
CA HIS A 19 23.32 -8.17 7.35
C HIS A 19 23.39 -6.99 8.33
N HIS A 20 24.41 -6.95 9.20
CA HIS A 20 24.61 -5.89 10.18
C HIS A 20 24.80 -4.49 9.57
N PRO A 21 25.66 -4.27 8.54
CA PRO A 21 25.78 -2.94 7.93
C PRO A 21 24.50 -2.51 7.21
N LEU A 22 23.77 -3.45 6.59
CA LEU A 22 22.52 -3.17 5.89
C LEU A 22 21.39 -2.79 6.86
N LEU A 23 21.30 -3.48 8.01
CA LEU A 23 20.35 -3.18 9.07
C LEU A 23 20.64 -1.81 9.69
N CYS A 24 21.90 -1.51 10.01
CA CYS A 24 22.29 -0.21 10.53
C CYS A 24 21.98 0.93 9.54
N ALA A 25 22.28 0.74 8.25
CA ALA A 25 21.95 1.71 7.21
C ALA A 25 20.43 1.94 7.09
N ALA A 26 19.62 0.87 7.16
CA ALA A 26 18.17 0.97 7.12
C ALA A 26 17.59 1.71 8.34
N VAL A 27 18.14 1.49 9.54
CA VAL A 27 17.74 2.20 10.76
C VAL A 27 18.08 3.69 10.66
N ILE A 28 19.28 4.04 10.19
CA ILE A 28 19.69 5.44 9.99
C ILE A 28 18.78 6.13 8.94
N ALA A 29 18.47 5.45 7.84
CA ALA A 29 17.56 5.97 6.82
C ALA A 29 16.12 6.18 7.35
N ALA A 30 15.62 5.26 8.18
CA ALA A 30 14.32 5.39 8.83
C ALA A 30 14.28 6.56 9.82
N LEU A 31 15.37 6.79 10.57
CA LEU A 31 15.50 7.92 11.49
C LEU A 31 15.51 9.27 10.75
N THR A 32 16.17 9.38 9.59
CA THR A 32 16.21 10.63 8.81
C THR A 32 14.92 10.94 8.04
N GLY A 33 14.10 9.93 7.75
CA GLY A 33 12.83 10.12 7.03
C GLY A 33 11.69 10.64 7.90
N CYS A 34 11.77 10.49 9.22
CA CYS A 34 10.71 10.85 10.15
C CYS A 34 10.89 12.21 10.85
N THR A 35 12.01 12.92 10.62
CA THR A 35 12.33 14.16 11.35
C THR A 35 11.96 15.43 10.61
N GLN A 36 11.65 15.36 9.31
CA GLN A 36 11.22 16.54 8.56
C GLN A 36 9.69 16.62 8.54
N PHE A 37 9.08 16.88 9.70
CA PHE A 37 7.78 17.56 9.69
C PHE A 37 8.07 18.93 9.09
N PRO A 38 7.56 19.27 7.89
CA PRO A 38 7.78 20.60 7.35
C PRO A 38 7.28 21.60 8.39
N GLU A 39 8.03 22.67 8.67
CA GLU A 39 7.52 23.77 9.50
C GLU A 39 6.14 24.14 8.93
N LEU A 40 5.08 23.74 9.64
CA LEU A 40 3.71 23.94 9.17
C LEU A 40 3.45 25.44 9.06
N ASP A 41 4.12 26.21 9.93
CA ASP A 41 4.19 27.66 9.94
C ASP A 41 4.82 28.23 8.66
N ALA A 42 5.84 27.58 8.09
CA ALA A 42 6.48 28.03 6.85
C ALA A 42 5.64 27.74 5.59
N ARG A 43 4.56 26.95 5.71
CA ARG A 43 3.58 26.71 4.64
C ARG A 43 2.26 27.44 4.84
N GLN A 44 2.16 28.31 5.83
CA GLN A 44 0.97 29.14 5.98
C GLN A 44 0.86 30.11 4.81
N THR A 45 -0.33 30.18 4.23
CA THR A 45 -0.66 31.21 3.23
C THR A 45 -0.43 32.58 3.86
N PRO A 46 0.27 33.53 3.19
CA PRO A 46 0.50 34.85 3.74
C PRO A 46 -0.80 35.50 4.21
N GLY A 47 -0.82 35.99 5.46
CA GLY A 47 -1.98 36.64 6.07
C GLY A 47 -3.01 35.71 6.73
N VAL A 48 -2.78 34.38 6.78
CA VAL A 48 -3.75 33.46 7.43
C VAL A 48 -3.85 33.67 8.94
N ALA A 49 -2.77 34.12 9.59
CA ALA A 49 -2.74 34.37 11.03
C ALA A 49 -3.59 35.58 11.44
N ASP A 50 -3.73 36.56 10.54
CA ASP A 50 -4.51 37.79 10.75
C ASP A 50 -5.83 37.79 9.97
N ALA A 51 -6.14 36.68 9.27
CA ALA A 51 -7.36 36.57 8.50
C ALA A 51 -8.57 36.56 9.44
N PRO A 52 -9.66 37.30 9.11
CA PRO A 52 -10.91 37.20 9.84
C PRO A 52 -11.36 35.75 9.93
N TYR A 53 -11.77 35.33 11.12
CA TYR A 53 -12.36 34.02 11.31
C TYR A 53 -13.62 33.92 10.43
N PRO A 54 -13.84 32.81 9.71
CA PRO A 54 -15.00 32.68 8.85
C PRO A 54 -16.29 32.68 9.67
N ASP A 55 -17.37 33.15 9.07
CA ASP A 55 -18.69 33.07 9.69
C ASP A 55 -19.08 31.61 9.91
N LEU A 56 -19.30 31.24 11.17
CA LEU A 56 -19.72 29.90 11.54
C LEU A 56 -21.22 29.74 11.29
N LEU A 57 -21.59 28.63 10.65
CA LEU A 57 -23.00 28.31 10.45
C LEU A 57 -23.62 27.80 11.78
N PRO A 58 -24.77 28.33 12.22
CA PRO A 58 -25.43 27.88 13.44
C PRO A 58 -25.75 26.39 13.41
N LEU A 59 -25.61 25.70 14.55
CA LEU A 59 -25.81 24.25 14.63
C LEU A 59 -27.25 23.85 14.29
N ASP A 60 -28.24 24.64 14.71
CA ASP A 60 -29.64 24.42 14.37
C ASP A 60 -29.89 24.47 12.85
N ALA A 61 -29.15 25.31 12.11
CA ALA A 61 -29.27 25.39 10.66
C ALA A 61 -28.72 24.13 9.96
N LEU A 62 -27.71 23.48 10.55
CA LEU A 62 -27.16 22.23 10.05
C LEU A 62 -28.08 21.03 10.35
N LEU A 63 -28.66 21.01 11.54
CA LEU A 63 -29.51 19.90 12.01
C LEU A 63 -30.90 19.91 11.37
N ASN A 64 -31.46 21.10 11.14
CA ASN A 64 -32.81 21.27 10.61
C ASN A 64 -32.81 21.67 9.11
N GLY A 65 -31.63 21.80 8.51
CA GLY A 65 -31.48 22.13 7.10
C GLY A 65 -31.92 21.00 6.18
N ALA A 66 -32.21 21.34 4.92
CA ALA A 66 -32.48 20.34 3.90
C ALA A 66 -31.24 19.46 3.68
N VAL A 67 -31.43 18.14 3.64
CA VAL A 67 -30.35 17.19 3.35
C VAL A 67 -29.82 17.48 1.93
N PRO A 68 -28.52 17.78 1.77
CA PRO A 68 -27.93 17.99 0.46
C PRO A 68 -28.15 16.75 -0.40
N ARG A 69 -28.73 16.95 -1.58
CA ARG A 69 -29.00 15.88 -2.55
C ARG A 69 -28.32 16.23 -3.86
N ALA A 70 -27.68 15.23 -4.45
CA ALA A 70 -27.06 15.39 -5.75
C ALA A 70 -28.11 15.83 -6.77
N THR A 71 -27.76 16.85 -7.54
CA THR A 71 -28.52 17.24 -8.72
C THR A 71 -28.46 16.12 -9.77
N PRO A 72 -29.42 16.08 -10.71
CA PRO A 72 -29.39 15.10 -11.79
C PRO A 72 -28.08 15.12 -12.60
N GLY A 73 -27.47 16.30 -12.78
CA GLY A 73 -26.18 16.44 -13.47
C GLY A 73 -25.01 15.83 -12.70
N GLU A 74 -24.94 16.05 -11.39
CA GLU A 74 -23.91 15.45 -10.53
C GLU A 74 -24.03 13.92 -10.48
N ALA A 75 -25.27 13.41 -10.41
CA ALA A 75 -25.53 11.98 -10.48
C ALA A 75 -25.03 11.37 -11.80
N ALA A 76 -25.33 12.02 -12.93
CA ALA A 76 -24.89 11.57 -14.25
C ALA A 76 -23.36 11.52 -14.38
N VAL A 77 -22.63 12.47 -13.78
CA VAL A 77 -21.15 12.45 -13.76
C VAL A 77 -20.64 11.21 -13.01
N VAL A 78 -21.22 10.90 -11.85
CA VAL A 78 -20.83 9.72 -11.06
C VAL A 78 -21.13 8.44 -11.83
N GLU A 79 -22.31 8.33 -12.43
CA GLU A 79 -22.71 7.18 -13.24
C GLU A 79 -21.77 6.96 -14.44
N GLY A 80 -21.35 8.03 -15.11
CA GLY A 80 -20.35 7.97 -16.19
C GLY A 80 -19.01 7.38 -15.71
N ARG A 81 -18.55 7.78 -14.52
CA ARG A 81 -17.32 7.23 -13.91
C ARG A 81 -17.50 5.76 -13.54
N VAL A 82 -18.65 5.38 -13.00
CA VAL A 82 -18.99 3.98 -12.70
C VAL A 82 -18.95 3.13 -13.97
N ALA A 83 -19.55 3.60 -15.06
CA ALA A 83 -19.54 2.90 -16.35
C ALA A 83 -18.11 2.71 -16.88
N ALA A 84 -17.29 3.76 -16.84
CA ALA A 84 -15.89 3.68 -17.25
C ALA A 84 -15.08 2.68 -16.40
N LEU A 85 -15.31 2.66 -15.09
CA LEU A 85 -14.63 1.76 -14.17
C LEU A 85 -15.03 0.29 -14.41
N LYS A 86 -16.33 0.02 -14.61
CA LYS A 86 -16.84 -1.30 -14.99
C LYS A 86 -16.26 -1.76 -16.33
N ALA A 87 -16.20 -0.86 -17.33
CA ALA A 87 -15.60 -1.17 -18.61
C ALA A 87 -14.11 -1.55 -18.45
N ARG A 88 -13.36 -0.82 -17.62
CA ARG A 88 -11.95 -1.14 -17.31
C ARG A 88 -11.82 -2.48 -16.58
N ALA A 89 -12.66 -2.75 -15.59
CA ALA A 89 -12.65 -4.01 -14.87
C ALA A 89 -12.90 -5.21 -15.80
N SER A 90 -13.88 -5.09 -16.71
CA SER A 90 -14.15 -6.15 -17.70
C SER A 90 -12.95 -6.40 -18.63
N ARG A 91 -12.20 -5.35 -19.01
CA ARG A 91 -10.97 -5.51 -19.79
C ARG A 91 -9.90 -6.25 -19.00
N LEU A 92 -9.71 -5.88 -17.72
CA LEU A 92 -8.72 -6.53 -16.86
C LEU A 92 -9.06 -8.01 -16.59
N GLN A 93 -10.34 -8.35 -16.42
CA GLN A 93 -10.77 -9.74 -16.25
C GLN A 93 -10.54 -10.61 -17.48
N ARG A 94 -10.53 -10.02 -18.68
CA ARG A 94 -10.22 -10.74 -19.93
C ARG A 94 -8.73 -10.94 -20.17
N VAL A 95 -7.88 -10.22 -19.45
CA VAL A 95 -6.43 -10.44 -19.47
C VAL A 95 -6.13 -11.55 -18.47
N ASP A 96 -5.75 -12.72 -18.97
CA ASP A 96 -5.22 -13.77 -18.11
C ASP A 96 -3.87 -13.33 -17.53
N ILE A 97 -3.80 -13.24 -16.20
CA ILE A 97 -2.60 -12.84 -15.46
C ILE A 97 -1.64 -14.04 -15.30
N ALA A 98 -2.01 -15.25 -15.76
CA ALA A 98 -1.13 -16.42 -15.78
C ALA A 98 -0.21 -16.40 -17.01
N PRO A 99 1.10 -16.13 -16.80
CA PRO A 99 2.00 -17.18 -16.29
C PRO A 99 2.95 -16.72 -15.17
N ARG A 100 2.83 -15.47 -14.71
CA ARG A 100 3.66 -14.89 -13.63
C ARG A 100 2.93 -14.74 -12.29
N GLY A 101 1.63 -14.97 -12.27
CA GLY A 101 0.80 -14.99 -11.06
C GLY A 101 1.09 -16.17 -10.11
N VAL A 102 0.40 -16.17 -8.98
CA VAL A 102 0.52 -17.20 -7.93
C VAL A 102 0.24 -18.61 -8.47
N ASP A 103 -0.74 -18.76 -9.36
CA ASP A 103 -1.11 -20.06 -9.95
C ASP A 103 0.02 -20.67 -10.78
N GLY A 104 0.68 -19.85 -11.61
CA GLY A 104 1.84 -20.28 -12.39
C GLY A 104 3.02 -20.67 -11.50
N ARG A 105 3.22 -19.98 -10.37
CA ARG A 105 4.23 -20.34 -9.36
C ARG A 105 3.87 -21.66 -8.67
N LEU A 106 2.60 -21.83 -8.30
CA LEU A 106 2.10 -23.02 -7.63
C LEU A 106 2.20 -24.27 -8.52
N ALA A 107 1.92 -24.13 -9.82
CA ALA A 107 2.11 -25.21 -10.80
C ALA A 107 3.59 -25.67 -10.86
N ARG A 108 4.54 -24.71 -10.94
CA ARG A 108 5.98 -25.03 -10.92
C ARG A 108 6.43 -25.68 -9.62
N LEU A 109 5.93 -25.20 -8.48
CA LEU A 109 6.26 -25.79 -7.16
C LEU A 109 5.72 -27.22 -7.04
N ARG A 110 4.50 -27.49 -7.51
CA ARG A 110 3.93 -28.85 -7.56
C ARG A 110 4.74 -29.77 -8.44
N GLN A 111 5.16 -29.30 -9.62
CA GLN A 111 6.00 -30.08 -10.54
C GLN A 111 7.35 -30.43 -9.90
N LYS A 112 8.00 -29.45 -9.25
CA LYS A 112 9.26 -29.69 -8.52
C LYS A 112 9.09 -30.64 -7.33
N ALA A 113 7.99 -30.51 -6.58
CA ALA A 113 7.69 -31.41 -5.48
C ALA A 113 7.37 -32.85 -5.95
N ALA A 114 6.81 -33.03 -7.16
CA ALA A 114 6.61 -34.35 -7.74
C ALA A 114 7.95 -34.99 -8.12
N ALA A 115 8.86 -34.23 -8.74
CA ALA A 115 10.20 -34.71 -9.09
C ALA A 115 10.98 -35.19 -7.85
N LEU A 116 10.99 -34.40 -6.78
CA LEU A 116 11.68 -34.73 -5.53
C LEU A 116 11.10 -35.94 -4.78
N ARG A 117 9.87 -36.37 -5.08
CA ARG A 117 9.26 -37.58 -4.48
C ARG A 117 9.54 -38.85 -5.30
N ALA A 118 9.99 -38.69 -6.54
CA ALA A 118 10.35 -39.79 -7.42
C ALA A 118 11.82 -40.20 -7.28
N GLU A 119 12.61 -39.40 -6.55
CA GLU A 119 13.98 -39.67 -6.11
C GLU A 119 13.97 -40.31 -4.71
#